data_AF-A0A354WQV0-F1
#
_entry.id   AF-A0A354WQV0-F1
#
_cell.length_a   1.000
_cell.length_b   1.000
_cell.length_c   1.000
_cell.angle_alpha   90.00
_cell.angle_beta   90.00
_cell.angle_gamma   90.00
#
_symmetry.space_group_name_H-M   'P 1'
#
loop_
_entity.id
_entity.type
_entity.pdbx_description
1 polymer ?
#
loop_
_entity_poly.entity_id
_entity_poly.type
_entity_poly.pdbx_seq_one_letter_code
_entity_poly.pdbx_strand_id
1 'polypeptide(L)' 'MGWSRDDLDCLYNIYMMEEVHTILSLGGGGMNKVNLPDGTLRRFHNPKFPEQYIEMLPGVLEQKRALFRLMAD' A
#
# COMPACT_ATOMS: atom_id res chain seq x y z
N MET A 1 4.65 -12.45 1.06
CA MET A 1 5.18 -13.27 2.16
C MET A 1 5.34 -12.36 3.36
N GLY A 2 4.70 -12.70 4.47
CA GLY A 2 4.81 -11.99 5.74
C GLY A 2 5.79 -12.69 6.67
N TRP A 3 6.21 -11.99 7.72
CA TRP A 3 7.09 -12.51 8.76
C TRP A 3 6.44 -12.28 10.13
N SER A 4 6.56 -13.26 11.00
CA SER A 4 6.31 -13.15 12.44
C SER A 4 7.41 -13.89 13.18
N ARG A 5 7.57 -13.57 14.47
CA ARG A 5 8.37 -14.38 15.37
C ARG A 5 7.72 -15.75 15.55
N ASP A 6 8.52 -16.75 15.89
CA ASP A 6 8.05 -18.09 16.27
C ASP A 6 6.92 -18.01 17.30
N ASP A 7 5.98 -18.94 17.15
CA ASP A 7 4.76 -19.07 17.96
C ASP A 7 3.85 -17.83 18.00
N LEU A 8 4.01 -16.88 17.06
CA LEU A 8 3.12 -15.73 16.89
C LEU A 8 2.46 -15.69 15.51
N ASP A 9 1.23 -15.20 15.50
CA ASP A 9 0.50 -14.93 14.26
C ASP A 9 1.14 -13.80 13.45
N CYS A 10 1.18 -13.97 12.12
CA CYS A 10 1.59 -12.93 11.20
C CYS A 10 0.41 -12.00 10.87
N LEU A 11 0.16 -11.04 11.76
CA LEU A 11 -0.92 -10.05 11.60
C LEU A 11 -0.85 -9.32 10.25
N TYR A 12 0.35 -8.98 9.78
CA TYR A 12 0.52 -8.40 8.44
C TYR A 12 -0.07 -9.29 7.35
N ASN A 13 0.22 -10.60 7.35
CA ASN A 13 -0.31 -11.51 6.34
C ASN A 13 -1.84 -11.61 6.44
N ILE A 14 -2.38 -11.68 7.65
CA ILE A 14 -3.84 -11.73 7.88
C ILE A 14 -4.49 -10.46 7.31
N TYR A 15 -4.01 -9.27 7.69
CA TYR A 15 -4.56 -8.01 7.20
C TYR A 15 -4.41 -7.84 5.68
N MET A 16 -3.32 -8.33 5.11
CA MET A 16 -3.10 -8.28 3.67
C MET A 16 -4.09 -9.17 2.91
N MET A 17 -4.37 -10.38 3.42
CA MET A 17 -5.24 -11.38 2.78
C MET A 17 -6.72 -11.09 3.00
N GLU A 18 -7.12 -10.78 4.23
CA GLU A 18 -8.51 -10.48 4.60
C GLU A 18 -8.95 -9.08 4.15
N GLU A 19 -8.01 -8.25 3.68
CA GLU A 19 -8.24 -6.88 3.17
C GLU A 19 -8.95 -5.94 4.16
N VAL A 20 -8.88 -6.26 5.45
CA VAL A 20 -9.59 -5.57 6.55
C VAL A 20 -8.95 -4.25 7.00
N HIS A 21 -7.72 -3.96 6.59
CA HIS A 21 -6.98 -2.75 6.99
C HIS A 21 -6.30 -2.09 5.80
N THR A 22 -6.03 -0.79 5.93
CA THR A 22 -5.15 -0.07 5.01
C THR A 22 -3.71 -0.54 5.17
N ILE A 23 -3.08 -0.96 4.07
CA ILE A 23 -1.67 -1.37 3.99
C ILE A 23 -0.91 -0.34 3.17
N LEU A 24 0.10 0.29 3.78
CA LEU A 24 1.00 1.22 3.09
C LEU A 24 2.28 0.52 2.67
N SER A 25 2.68 0.74 1.42
CA SER A 25 3.92 0.21 0.86
C SER A 25 4.99 1.29 0.76
N LEU A 26 6.11 1.05 1.42
CA LEU A 26 7.31 1.86 1.36
C LEU A 26 8.34 1.17 0.46
N GLY A 27 8.74 1.85 -0.63
CA GLY A 27 9.72 1.32 -1.59
C GLY A 27 9.12 0.79 -2.90
N GLY A 28 10.02 0.37 -3.79
CA GLY A 28 9.68 -0.06 -5.15
C GLY A 28 8.93 -1.39 -5.21
N GLY A 29 8.03 -1.51 -6.18
CA GLY A 29 7.34 -2.74 -6.56
C GLY A 29 6.25 -3.20 -5.61
N GLY A 30 6.07 -2.53 -4.48
CA GLY A 30 4.95 -2.79 -3.59
C GLY A 30 3.67 -2.05 -3.99
N MET A 31 2.60 -2.27 -3.24
CA MET A 31 1.30 -1.70 -3.50
C MET A 31 0.67 -1.24 -2.19
N ASN A 32 0.11 -0.04 -2.21
CA ASN A 32 -0.72 0.44 -1.12
C ASN A 32 -2.14 -0.08 -1.36
N LYS A 33 -2.77 -0.62 -0.31
CA LYS A 33 -4.18 -0.99 -0.29
C LYS A 33 -4.86 -0.05 0.70
N VAL A 34 -5.81 0.78 0.25
CA VAL A 34 -6.55 1.72 1.09
C VAL A 34 -7.95 1.17 1.27
N ASN A 35 -8.30 0.81 2.50
CA ASN A 35 -9.64 0.39 2.89
C ASN A 35 -10.46 1.66 3.19
N LEU A 36 -11.58 1.83 2.48
CA LEU A 36 -12.46 2.99 2.59
C LEU A 36 -13.62 2.69 3.55
N PRO A 37 -14.28 3.72 4.13
CA PRO A 37 -15.36 3.53 5.10
C PRO A 37 -16.55 2.69 4.60
N ASP A 38 -16.76 2.63 3.28
CA ASP A 38 -17.79 1.82 2.63
C ASP A 38 -17.38 0.34 2.45
N GLY A 39 -16.21 -0.06 2.96
CA GLY A 39 -15.64 -1.39 2.82
C GLY A 39 -14.97 -1.65 1.48
N THR A 40 -14.92 -0.67 0.58
CA THR A 40 -14.23 -0.84 -0.71
C THR A 40 -12.72 -0.67 -0.56
N LEU A 41 -11.97 -1.35 -1.44
CA LEU A 41 -10.51 -1.30 -1.42
C LEU A 41 -9.96 -0.62 -2.67
N ARG A 42 -9.19 0.45 -2.47
CA ARG A 42 -8.42 1.09 -3.55
C ARG A 42 -6.96 0.69 -3.52
N ARG A 43 -6.37 0.52 -4.69
CA ARG A 43 -5.02 0.00 -4.87
C ARG A 43 -4.15 1.03 -5.60
N PHE A 44 -2.96 1.28 -5.07
CA PHE A 44 -1.99 2.23 -5.61
C PHE A 44 -0.63 1.56 -5.73
N HIS A 45 -0.20 1.29 -6.96
CA HIS A 45 1.04 0.58 -7.23
C HIS A 45 2.23 1.53 -7.20
N ASN A 46 3.30 1.10 -6.57
CA ASN A 46 4.58 1.76 -6.67
C ASN A 46 5.34 1.22 -7.90
N PRO A 47 6.05 2.07 -8.67
CA PRO A 47 6.95 1.58 -9.72
C PRO A 47 7.94 0.55 -9.17
N LYS A 48 8.35 -0.41 -9.98
CA LYS A 48 9.24 -1.49 -9.53
C LYS A 48 10.71 -1.06 -9.55
N PHE A 49 11.10 -0.28 -10.55
CA PHE A 49 12.49 0.08 -10.81
C PHE A 49 12.77 1.56 -10.52
N PRO A 50 13.94 1.92 -9.97
CA PRO A 50 14.30 3.31 -9.67
C PRO A 50 14.19 4.26 -10.87
N GLU A 51 14.52 3.81 -12.08
CA GLU A 51 14.46 4.60 -13.30
C GLU A 51 13.04 5.08 -13.58
N GLN A 52 12.05 4.22 -13.34
CA GLN A 52 10.63 4.56 -13.50
C GLN A 52 10.19 5.62 -12.50
N TYR A 53 10.77 5.65 -11.29
CA TYR A 53 10.51 6.74 -10.35
C TYR A 53 11.06 8.07 -10.83
N ILE A 54 12.20 8.07 -11.54
CA ILE A 54 12.79 9.30 -12.09
C ILE A 54 11.91 9.80 -13.24
N GLU A 55 11.56 8.92 -14.18
CA GLU A 55 10.75 9.25 -15.36
C GLU A 55 9.32 9.68 -15.00
N MET A 56 8.72 9.05 -13.98
CA MET A 56 7.32 9.24 -13.62
C MET A 56 7.13 9.99 -12.30
N LEU A 57 8.17 10.67 -11.80
CA LEU A 57 8.17 11.29 -10.46
C LEU A 57 6.92 12.12 -10.17
N PRO A 58 6.45 13.01 -11.07
CA PRO A 58 5.25 13.81 -10.79
C PRO A 58 4.00 12.95 -10.57
N GLY A 59 3.83 11.88 -11.37
CA GLY A 59 2.70 10.97 -11.25
C GLY A 59 2.74 10.15 -9.96
N VAL A 60 3.93 9.68 -9.57
CA VAL A 60 4.13 8.97 -8.30
C VAL A 60 3.78 9.87 -7.12
N LEU A 61 4.22 11.13 -7.15
CA LEU A 61 3.90 12.09 -6.09
C LEU A 61 2.41 12.38 -6.02
N GLU A 62 1.74 12.61 -7.15
CA GLU A 62 0.30 12.87 -7.13
C GLU A 62 -0.50 11.65 -6.66
N GLN A 63 -0.08 10.44 -7.03
CA GLN A 63 -0.67 9.21 -6.51
C GLN A 63 -0.59 9.14 -4.98
N LYS A 64 0.56 9.52 -4.39
CA LYS A 64 0.71 9.57 -2.92
C LYS A 64 -0.17 10.64 -2.29
N ARG A 65 -0.29 11.82 -2.91
CA ARG A 65 -1.22 12.86 -2.42
C ARG A 65 -2.66 12.39 -2.44
N ALA A 66 -3.11 11.77 -3.53
CA ALA A 66 -4.46 11.21 -3.64
C ALA A 66 -4.73 10.15 -2.56
N LEU A 67 -3.77 9.24 -2.35
CA LEU A 67 -3.84 8.25 -1.28
C LEU A 67 -4.01 8.90 0.11
N PHE A 68 -3.22 9.92 0.45
CA PHE A 68 -3.31 10.54 1.77
C PHE A 68 -4.57 11.38 1.96
N ARG A 69 -5.08 12.01 0.90
CA ARG A 69 -6.39 12.69 0.95
C ARG A 69 -7.50 11.69 1.29
N LEU A 70 -7.54 10.54 0.61
CA LEU A 70 -8.53 9.49 0.86
C LEU A 70 -8.48 8.89 2.27
N MET A 71 -7.35 9.00 2.96
CA MET A 71 -7.18 8.50 4.34
C MET A 71 -7.49 9.56 5.41
N ALA A 72 -7.58 10.83 5.03
CA ALA A 72 -7.87 11.93 5.93
C ALA A 72 -9.37 12.25 6.04
N ASP A 73 -10.16 11.76 5.08
CA ASP A 73 -11.63 11.81 5.05
C ASP A 73 -12.24 10.65 5.87
#